data_AF-A0A2E7TGU5-F1
#
_entry.id   AF-A0A2E7TGU5-F1
#
_cell.length_a   1.000
_cell.length_b   1.000
_cell.length_c   1.000
_cell.angle_alpha   90.00
_cell.angle_beta   90.00
_cell.angle_gamma   90.00
#
_symmetry.space_group_name_H-M   'P 1'
#
loop_
_entity.id
_entity.type
_entity.pdbx_description
1 polymer ?
#
loop_
_entity_poly.entity_id
_entity_poly.type
_entity_poly.pdbx_seq_one_letter_code
_entity_poly.pdbx_strand_id
1 'polypeptide(L)'
;MKKEMYSSEVTILRDTFRRLLRRHAKTNIVKLIDKTHPADLALIFRYFTESEQDTIFSSMAASENTVEFLNELDESITTRLIKNETPERLAEILQEASSNEQAYLMGIVDEKFANSVIELLQ
;
A
#
# COMPACT_ATOMS: atom_id res chain seq x y z
N MET A 1 -1.85 22.86 19.63
CA MET A 1 -3.19 22.73 19.02
C MET A 1 -3.15 21.98 17.68
N LYS A 2 -2.74 22.54 16.53
CA LYS A 2 -2.76 21.81 15.23
C LYS A 2 -1.97 20.48 15.23
N LYS A 3 -0.76 20.45 15.80
CA LYS A 3 0.09 19.25 15.89
C LYS A 3 -0.52 18.14 16.78
N GLU A 4 -1.26 18.51 17.82
CA GLU A 4 -1.91 17.55 18.72
C GLU A 4 -3.18 16.97 18.09
N MET A 5 -3.93 17.78 17.34
CA MET A 5 -5.11 17.34 16.58
C MET A 5 -4.72 16.33 15.49
N TYR A 6 -3.66 16.62 14.74
CA TYR A 6 -3.10 15.69 13.75
C TYR A 6 -2.66 14.36 14.39
N SER A 7 -2.00 14.41 15.55
CA SER A 7 -1.59 13.20 16.28
C SER A 7 -2.78 12.35 16.75
N SER A 8 -3.86 13.00 17.19
CA SER A 8 -5.10 12.31 17.57
C SER A 8 -5.82 11.66 16.39
N GLU A 9 -5.85 12.31 15.23
CA GLU A 9 -6.49 11.79 14.02
C GLU A 9 -5.77 10.56 13.49
N VAL A 10 -4.43 10.61 13.43
CA VAL A 10 -3.56 9.47 13.08
C VAL A 10 -3.80 8.28 14.02
N THR A 11 -3.90 8.55 15.33
CA THR A 11 -4.16 7.52 16.34
C THR A 11 -5.54 6.88 16.14
N ILE A 12 -6.58 7.68 15.93
CA ILE A 12 -7.96 7.21 15.73
C ILE A 12 -8.05 6.37 14.45
N LEU A 13 -7.43 6.82 13.35
CA LEU A 13 -7.44 6.12 12.07
C LEU A 13 -6.76 4.75 12.20
N ARG A 14 -5.55 4.72 12.76
CA ARG A 14 -4.80 3.48 13.02
C ARG A 14 -5.60 2.50 13.89
N ASP A 15 -6.16 2.98 14.99
CA ASP A 15 -6.91 2.12 15.93
C ASP A 15 -8.21 1.61 15.31
N THR A 16 -8.81 2.39 14.40
CA THR A 16 -9.96 1.96 13.59
C THR A 16 -9.57 0.81 12.65
N PHE A 17 -8.47 0.92 11.91
CA PHE A 17 -7.95 -0.17 11.08
C PHE A 17 -7.69 -1.44 11.90
N ARG A 18 -6.97 -1.33 13.03
CA ARG A 18 -6.72 -2.49 13.91
C ARG A 18 -8.00 -3.15 14.41
N ARG A 19 -9.01 -2.35 14.76
CA ARG A 19 -10.32 -2.87 15.19
C ARG A 19 -11.02 -3.63 14.07
N LEU A 20 -10.93 -3.17 12.83
CA LEU A 20 -11.53 -3.84 11.67
C LEU A 20 -10.78 -5.13 11.30
N LEU A 21 -9.44 -5.10 11.36
CA LEU A 21 -8.57 -6.26 11.14
C LEU A 21 -8.88 -7.39 12.13
N ARG A 22 -8.94 -7.09 13.43
CA ARG A 22 -9.29 -8.07 14.48
C ARG A 22 -10.67 -8.70 14.31
N ARG A 23 -11.59 -8.03 13.62
CA ARG A 23 -12.96 -8.51 13.36
C ARG A 23 -13.11 -9.16 11.99
N HIS A 24 -12.02 -9.26 11.21
CA HIS A 24 -12.04 -9.71 9.82
C HIS A 24 -13.08 -8.97 8.96
N ALA A 25 -13.31 -7.69 9.25
CA ALA A 25 -14.36 -6.88 8.64
C ALA A 25 -13.93 -6.36 7.25
N LYS A 26 -13.67 -7.29 6.30
CA LYS A 26 -13.07 -7.00 4.97
C LYS A 26 -13.73 -5.85 4.23
N THR A 27 -15.06 -5.85 4.09
CA THR A 27 -15.80 -4.77 3.41
C THR A 27 -15.57 -3.40 4.04
N ASN A 28 -15.40 -3.34 5.37
CA ASN A 28 -15.18 -2.08 6.06
C ASN A 28 -13.72 -1.64 5.96
N ILE A 29 -12.77 -2.58 5.85
CA ILE A 29 -11.36 -2.28 5.59
C ILE A 29 -11.24 -1.62 4.21
N VAL A 30 -11.79 -2.25 3.18
CA VAL A 30 -11.82 -1.69 1.81
C VAL A 30 -12.43 -0.30 1.80
N LYS A 31 -13.63 -0.13 2.37
CA LYS A 31 -14.28 1.19 2.47
C LYS A 31 -13.46 2.24 3.22
N LEU A 32 -12.60 1.84 4.15
CA LEU A 32 -11.77 2.76 4.90
C LEU A 32 -10.51 3.12 4.09
N ILE A 33 -9.90 2.14 3.42
CA ILE A 33 -8.82 2.36 2.44
C ILE A 33 -9.29 3.40 1.42
N ASP A 34 -10.43 3.19 0.76
CA ASP A 34 -10.96 4.07 -0.30
C ASP A 34 -11.25 5.51 0.17
N LYS A 35 -11.40 5.72 1.48
CA LYS A 35 -11.69 7.04 2.09
C LYS A 35 -10.46 7.70 2.70
N THR A 36 -9.34 6.99 2.78
CA THR A 36 -8.11 7.48 3.40
C THR A 36 -7.19 7.99 2.31
N HIS A 37 -6.63 9.19 2.50
CA HIS A 37 -5.63 9.71 1.56
C HIS A 37 -4.40 8.76 1.53
N PRO A 38 -3.79 8.49 0.36
CA PRO A 38 -2.62 7.62 0.26
C PRO A 38 -1.50 7.95 1.24
N ALA A 39 -1.09 9.23 1.33
CA ALA A 39 -0.11 9.70 2.31
C ALA A 39 -0.50 9.47 3.79
N ASP A 40 -1.79 9.63 4.16
CA ASP A 40 -2.26 9.35 5.52
C ASP A 40 -2.22 7.85 5.82
N LEU A 41 -2.59 7.03 4.84
CA LEU A 41 -2.52 5.57 4.94
C LEU A 41 -1.07 5.11 5.09
N ALA A 42 -0.14 5.64 4.28
CA ALA A 42 1.30 5.40 4.37
C ALA A 42 1.86 5.78 5.75
N LEU A 43 1.45 6.95 6.28
CA LEU A 43 1.87 7.42 7.60
C LEU A 43 1.44 6.48 8.73
N ILE A 44 0.22 5.93 8.70
CA ILE A 44 -0.21 4.97 9.73
C ILE A 44 0.37 3.58 9.51
N PHE A 45 0.80 3.28 8.28
CA PHE A 45 1.20 1.93 7.87
C PHE A 45 2.37 1.40 8.69
N ARG A 46 3.36 2.25 8.99
CA ARG A 46 4.55 1.91 9.81
C ARG A 46 4.24 1.47 11.24
N TYR A 47 3.03 1.69 11.74
CA TYR A 47 2.62 1.24 13.08
C TYR A 47 1.94 -0.13 13.08
N PHE A 48 1.65 -0.70 11.92
CA PHE A 48 1.08 -2.03 11.82
C PHE A 48 2.18 -3.10 11.85
N THR A 49 1.81 -4.29 12.32
CA THR A 49 2.64 -5.49 12.14
C THR A 49 2.67 -5.91 10.66
N GLU A 50 3.65 -6.72 10.26
CA GLU A 50 3.76 -7.15 8.86
C GLU A 50 2.48 -7.88 8.39
N SER A 51 1.92 -8.77 9.21
CA SER A 51 0.67 -9.46 8.88
C SER A 51 -0.53 -8.50 8.70
N GLU A 52 -0.61 -7.43 9.51
CA GLU A 52 -1.63 -6.40 9.35
C GLU A 52 -1.40 -5.61 8.05
N GLN A 53 -0.15 -5.25 7.76
CA GLN A 53 0.25 -4.56 6.52
C GLN A 53 -0.11 -5.39 5.28
N ASP A 54 0.23 -6.67 5.26
CA ASP A 54 -0.07 -7.58 4.15
C ASP A 54 -1.59 -7.75 3.97
N THR A 55 -2.35 -7.80 5.07
CA THR A 55 -3.82 -7.87 5.02
C THR A 55 -4.43 -6.58 4.46
N ILE A 56 -3.91 -5.40 4.84
CA ILE A 56 -4.39 -4.12 4.31
C ILE A 56 -4.02 -4.01 2.83
N PHE A 57 -2.76 -4.24 2.47
CA PHE A 57 -2.27 -4.11 1.10
C PHE A 57 -3.00 -5.07 0.14
N SER A 58 -3.17 -6.34 0.53
CA SER A 58 -3.94 -7.30 -0.28
C SER A 58 -5.41 -6.91 -0.47
N SER A 59 -5.96 -6.06 0.40
CA SER A 59 -7.32 -5.51 0.29
C SER A 59 -7.40 -4.27 -0.61
N MET A 60 -6.28 -3.69 -1.06
CA MET A 60 -6.24 -2.53 -1.95
C MET A 60 -6.44 -2.97 -3.40
N ALA A 61 -7.31 -2.30 -4.15
CA ALA A 61 -7.43 -2.53 -5.59
C ALA A 61 -6.22 -1.96 -6.34
N ALA A 62 -5.91 -2.49 -7.53
CA ALA A 62 -5.03 -1.77 -8.46
C ALA A 62 -5.72 -0.45 -8.84
N SER A 63 -5.08 0.67 -8.55
CA SER A 63 -5.57 2.02 -8.80
C SER A 63 -4.44 3.04 -8.65
N GLU A 64 -4.63 4.24 -9.21
CA GLU A 64 -3.72 5.38 -9.00
C GLU A 64 -3.44 5.64 -7.50
N ASN A 65 -4.46 5.52 -6.63
CA ASN A 65 -4.30 5.68 -5.17
C ASN A 65 -3.37 4.64 -4.55
N THR A 66 -3.35 3.41 -5.09
CA THR A 66 -2.44 2.35 -4.62
C THR A 66 -1.01 2.61 -5.05
N VAL A 67 -0.82 3.15 -6.26
CA VAL A 67 0.49 3.60 -6.75
C VAL A 67 1.01 4.75 -5.88
N GLU A 68 0.20 5.78 -5.65
CA GLU A 68 0.55 6.92 -4.79
C GLU A 68 0.88 6.43 -3.37
N PHE A 69 0.10 5.50 -2.82
CA PHE A 69 0.37 4.92 -1.50
C PHE A 69 1.74 4.25 -1.44
N LEU A 70 2.12 3.46 -2.45
CA LEU A 70 3.43 2.79 -2.49
C LEU A 70 4.58 3.80 -2.60
N ASN A 71 4.39 4.92 -3.29
CA ASN A 71 5.37 5.99 -3.43
C ASN A 71 5.54 6.83 -2.15
N GLU A 72 4.45 7.00 -1.37
CA GLU A 72 4.47 7.71 -0.08
C GLU A 72 4.98 6.84 1.08
N LEU A 73 5.02 5.51 0.89
CA LEU A 73 5.37 4.56 1.93
C LEU A 73 6.90 4.48 2.13
N ASP A 74 7.30 4.19 3.38
CA ASP A 74 8.70 3.97 3.73
C ASP A 74 9.28 2.85 2.82
N GLU A 75 10.37 3.15 2.09
CA GLU A 75 10.93 2.29 1.04
C GLU A 75 11.19 0.84 1.50
N SER A 76 11.59 0.65 2.76
CA SER A 76 11.81 -0.68 3.33
C SER A 76 10.51 -1.51 3.43
N ILE A 77 9.38 -0.86 3.70
CA ILE A 77 8.07 -1.50 3.73
C ILE A 77 7.59 -1.75 2.30
N THR A 78 7.70 -0.75 1.42
CA THR A 78 7.38 -0.90 -0.02
C THR A 78 8.14 -2.08 -0.63
N THR A 79 9.44 -2.19 -0.36
CA THR A 79 10.27 -3.31 -0.78
C THR A 79 9.76 -4.65 -0.28
N ARG A 80 9.37 -4.74 1.00
CA ARG A 80 8.85 -6.00 1.56
C ARG A 80 7.51 -6.39 0.95
N LEU A 81 6.60 -5.43 0.77
CA LEU A 81 5.29 -5.67 0.17
C LEU A 81 5.45 -6.19 -1.26
N ILE A 82 6.23 -5.48 -2.09
CA ILE A 82 6.38 -5.84 -3.50
C ILE A 82 7.10 -7.19 -3.68
N LYS A 83 8.12 -7.49 -2.86
CA LYS A 83 8.82 -8.79 -2.91
C LYS A 83 7.94 -9.99 -2.54
N ASN A 84 6.90 -9.75 -1.73
CA ASN A 84 5.94 -10.78 -1.34
C ASN A 84 4.70 -10.81 -2.26
N GLU A 85 4.61 -9.89 -3.22
CA GLU A 85 3.51 -9.77 -4.14
C GLU A 85 3.72 -10.64 -5.39
N THR A 86 2.63 -10.94 -6.08
CA THR A 86 2.70 -11.67 -7.36
C THR A 86 3.09 -10.73 -8.50
N PRO A 87 3.86 -11.20 -9.51
CA PRO A 87 4.13 -10.41 -10.71
C PRO A 87 2.85 -9.90 -11.39
N GLU A 88 1.78 -10.70 -11.40
CA GLU A 88 0.49 -10.36 -11.97
C GLU A 88 -0.17 -9.17 -11.27
N ARG A 89 -0.27 -9.21 -9.94
CA ARG A 89 -0.85 -8.11 -9.16
C ARG A 89 0.01 -6.85 -9.26
N LEU A 90 1.34 -6.97 -9.29
CA LEU A 90 2.19 -5.80 -9.51
C LEU A 90 1.98 -5.21 -10.91
N ALA A 91 1.89 -6.04 -11.95
CA ALA A 91 1.60 -5.57 -13.31
C ALA A 91 0.27 -4.80 -13.36
N GLU A 92 -0.80 -5.30 -12.73
CA GLU A 92 -2.08 -4.58 -12.61
C GLU A 92 -1.91 -3.21 -11.93
N ILE A 93 -1.15 -3.12 -10.84
CA ILE A 93 -0.88 -1.85 -10.16
C ILE A 93 -0.07 -0.90 -11.06
N LEU A 94 0.93 -1.42 -11.78
CA LEU A 94 1.79 -0.62 -12.64
C LEU A 94 1.08 -0.07 -13.89
N GLN A 95 -0.01 -0.70 -14.35
CA GLN A 95 -0.85 -0.16 -15.42
C GLN A 95 -1.49 1.18 -15.04
N GLU A 96 -1.68 1.42 -13.75
CA GLU A 96 -2.23 2.68 -13.20
C GLU A 96 -1.13 3.71 -12.90
N ALA A 97 0.15 3.35 -13.07
CA ALA A 97 1.29 4.18 -12.74
C ALA A 97 1.83 4.93 -13.97
N SER A 98 2.34 6.16 -13.77
CA SER A 98 3.11 6.86 -14.78
C SER A 98 4.45 6.17 -15.06
N SER A 99 5.10 6.46 -16.19
CA SER A 99 6.39 5.84 -16.54
C SER A 99 7.50 6.06 -15.49
N ASN A 100 7.48 7.20 -14.78
CA ASN A 100 8.44 7.48 -13.72
C ASN A 100 8.18 6.61 -12.48
N GLU A 101 6.92 6.43 -12.11
CA GLU A 101 6.52 5.59 -10.98
C GLU A 101 6.77 4.11 -11.27
N GLN A 102 6.49 3.67 -12.51
CA GLN A 102 6.88 2.34 -12.96
C GLN A 102 8.39 2.13 -12.82
N ALA A 103 9.20 3.07 -13.31
CA ALA A 103 10.66 2.96 -13.20
C ALA A 103 11.14 2.91 -11.73
N TYR A 104 10.53 3.70 -10.85
CA TYR A 104 10.83 3.68 -9.42
C TYR A 104 10.49 2.32 -8.79
N LEU A 105 9.24 1.86 -8.92
CA LEU A 105 8.77 0.61 -8.31
C LEU A 105 9.49 -0.62 -8.87
N MET A 106 9.79 -0.63 -10.18
CA MET A 106 10.57 -1.69 -10.82
C MET A 106 12.04 -1.69 -10.39
N GLY A 107 12.58 -0.54 -9.95
CA GLY A 107 13.92 -0.43 -9.39
C GLY A 107 14.07 -1.02 -7.99
N ILE A 108 12.96 -1.33 -7.30
CA ILE A 108 12.94 -1.88 -5.93
C ILE A 108 13.10 -3.42 -5.93
N VAL A 109 12.62 -4.07 -6.98
CA VAL A 109 12.62 -5.53 -7.12
C VAL A 109 13.90 -6.04 -7.78
N ASP A 110 14.18 -7.33 -7.62
CA ASP A 110 15.29 -7.96 -8.35
C ASP A 110 14.97 -8.11 -9.84
N GLU A 111 16.03 -8.28 -10.64
CA GLU A 111 15.94 -8.36 -12.10
C GLU A 111 15.04 -9.50 -12.58
N LYS A 112 15.02 -10.63 -11.86
CA LYS A 112 14.20 -11.78 -12.25
C LYS A 112 12.70 -11.48 -12.06
N PHE A 113 12.35 -10.90 -10.92
CA PHE A 113 10.97 -10.48 -10.65
C PHE A 113 10.55 -9.37 -11.61
N ALA A 114 11.40 -8.37 -11.82
CA ALA A 114 11.18 -7.30 -12.80
C ALA A 114 10.86 -7.85 -14.19
N ASN A 115 11.68 -8.77 -14.71
CA ASN A 115 11.44 -9.37 -16.03
C ASN A 115 10.09 -10.10 -16.10
N SER A 116 9.70 -10.80 -15.03
CA SER A 116 8.40 -11.49 -14.96
C SER A 116 7.22 -10.51 -15.05
N VAL A 117 7.35 -9.33 -14.45
CA VAL A 117 6.33 -8.26 -14.51
C VAL A 117 6.32 -7.59 -15.89
N ILE A 118 7.50 -7.34 -16.49
CA ILE A 118 7.62 -6.73 -17.83
C ILE A 118 6.95 -7.61 -18.89
N GLU A 119 7.10 -8.93 -18.80
CA GLU A 119 6.43 -9.88 -19.72
C GLU A 119 4.89 -9.78 -19.69
N LEU A 120 4.31 -9.33 -18.57
CA LEU A 120 2.87 -9.19 -18.39
C LEU A 120 2.33 -7.83 -18.87
N LEU A 121 3.21 -6.85 -19.09
CA LEU A 121 2.86 -5.51 -19.56
C LEU A 121 2.97 -5.35 -21.09
N GLN A 122 3.48 -6.37 -21.78
CA GLN A 122 3.61 -6.43 -23.25
C GLN A 122 2.28 -6.81 -23.93
#